data_AF-A0A7K9FWH9-F1
#
_entry.id   AF-A0A7K9FWH9-F1
#
_cell.length_a   1.000
_cell.length_b   1.000
_cell.length_c   1.000
_cell.angle_alpha   90.00
_cell.angle_beta   90.00
_cell.angle_gamma   90.00
#
_symmetry.space_group_name_H-M   'P 1'
#
loop_
_entity.id
_entity.type
_entity.pdbx_description
1 polymer ?
#
loop_
_entity_poly.entity_id
_entity_poly.type
_entity_poly.pdbx_seq_one_letter_code
_entity_poly.pdbx_strand_id
1 'polypeptide(L)'
;ATRHAEMVAIDRVLDWCKQHNRDYTEVFPQTVLYVTVEPCIMCAAAVRLMSILSCLFRFGGCGSVLSISSDDMVDTGEPFECVSGYRAKEAVEMLKAFYRQENPNAPKSKVRKKDHRN
;
A
#
# COMPACT_ATOMS: atom_id res chain seq x y z
N ALA A 1 10.53 -5.40 -7.75
CA ALA A 1 9.31 -4.66 -8.10
C ALA A 1 9.22 -3.46 -7.17
N THR A 2 9.39 -2.24 -7.68
CA THR A 2 9.41 -0.99 -6.87
C THR A 2 8.24 -0.06 -7.17
N ARG A 3 7.44 -0.35 -8.21
CA ARG A 3 6.28 0.45 -8.62
C ARG A 3 5.00 -0.04 -7.92
N HIS A 4 4.95 0.10 -6.60
CA HIS A 4 3.70 -0.12 -5.86
C HIS A 4 2.69 0.99 -6.14
N ALA A 5 1.42 0.74 -5.79
CA ALA A 5 0.33 1.68 -6.05
C ALA A 5 0.59 3.06 -5.43
N GLU A 6 1.21 3.10 -4.26
CA GLU A 6 1.58 4.31 -3.53
C GLU A 6 2.61 5.14 -4.31
N MET A 7 3.66 4.50 -4.83
CA MET A 7 4.67 5.18 -5.63
C MET A 7 4.07 5.75 -6.92
N VAL A 8 3.19 4.99 -7.57
CA VAL A 8 2.46 5.44 -8.77
C VAL A 8 1.53 6.61 -8.45
N ALA A 9 0.90 6.63 -7.27
CA ALA A 9 0.06 7.73 -6.84
C ALA A 9 0.89 9.01 -6.62
N ILE A 10 2.03 8.90 -5.94
CA ILE A 10 2.97 10.01 -5.72
C ILE A 10 3.46 10.59 -7.05
N ASP A 11 3.91 9.72 -7.98
CA ASP A 11 4.36 10.15 -9.32
C ASP A 11 3.28 10.97 -10.05
N ARG A 12 2.02 10.52 -9.99
CA ARG A 12 0.89 11.22 -10.64
C ARG A 12 0.62 12.57 -10.01
N VAL A 13 0.72 12.71 -8.69
CA VAL A 13 0.54 14.01 -8.02
C VAL A 13 1.68 14.95 -8.41
N LEU A 14 2.92 14.47 -8.46
CA LEU A 14 4.07 15.27 -8.89
C LEU A 14 3.91 15.76 -10.33
N ASP A 15 3.45 14.90 -11.24
CA ASP A 15 3.19 15.29 -12.63
C ASP A 15 2.04 16.29 -12.75
N TRP A 16 0.98 16.13 -11.94
CA TRP A 16 -0.11 17.09 -11.86
C TRP A 16 0.37 18.47 -11.35
N CYS A 17 1.23 18.49 -10.32
CA CYS A 17 1.83 19.71 -9.78
C CYS A 17 2.65 20.47 -10.84
N LYS A 18 3.46 19.75 -11.62
CA LYS A 18 4.23 20.32 -12.74
C LYS A 18 3.32 20.95 -13.80
N GLN A 19 2.22 20.27 -14.15
CA GLN A 19 1.28 20.77 -15.16
C GLN A 19 0.51 22.01 -14.70
N HIS A 20 0.23 22.12 -13.41
CA HIS A 20 -0.55 23.23 -12.84
C HIS A 20 0.33 24.31 -12.18
N ASN A 21 1.66 24.20 -12.31
CA ASN A 21 2.65 25.08 -11.71
C ASN A 21 2.43 25.29 -10.20
N ARG A 22 2.12 24.20 -9.49
CA ARG A 22 1.91 24.13 -8.04
C ARG A 22 3.12 23.48 -7.38
N ASP A 23 3.43 23.92 -6.17
CA ASP A 23 4.43 23.24 -5.35
C ASP A 23 3.79 22.00 -4.69
N TYR A 24 4.49 20.87 -4.81
CA TYR A 24 4.05 19.62 -4.20
C TYR A 24 4.08 19.69 -2.67
N THR A 25 4.94 20.54 -2.10
CA THR A 25 5.02 20.76 -0.65
C THR A 25 3.73 21.36 -0.07
N GLU A 26 2.93 22.06 -0.88
CA GLU A 26 1.63 22.60 -0.49
C GLU A 26 0.49 21.60 -0.71
N VAL A 27 0.62 20.75 -1.74
CA VAL A 27 -0.44 19.82 -2.17
C VAL A 27 -0.49 18.57 -1.30
N PHE A 28 0.68 17.98 -0.98
CA PHE A 28 0.72 16.72 -0.25
C PHE A 28 0.15 16.79 1.17
N PRO A 29 0.40 17.84 1.98
CA PRO A 29 -0.22 17.98 3.30
C PRO A 29 -1.76 18.07 3.26
N GLN A 30 -2.32 18.48 2.12
CA GLN A 30 -3.77 18.58 1.90
C GLN A 30 -4.36 17.35 1.21
N THR A 31 -3.55 16.32 0.97
CA THR A 31 -3.94 15.11 0.24
C THR A 31 -4.13 13.94 1.20
N VAL A 32 -5.18 13.15 0.95
CA VAL A 32 -5.40 11.87 1.65
C VAL A 32 -5.17 10.72 0.70
N LEU A 33 -4.21 9.85 1.00
CA LEU A 33 -3.92 8.65 0.24
C LEU A 33 -4.78 7.48 0.73
N TYR A 34 -5.50 6.85 -0.19
CA TYR A 34 -6.43 5.74 0.07
C TYR A 34 -5.87 4.43 -0.50
N VAL A 35 -5.52 3.47 0.36
CA VAL A 35 -4.86 2.21 -0.07
C VAL A 35 -5.60 0.95 0.39
N THR A 36 -5.84 0.02 -0.55
CA THR A 36 -6.58 -1.23 -0.30
C THR A 36 -5.85 -2.21 0.61
N VAL A 37 -4.53 -2.07 0.73
CA VAL A 37 -3.65 -2.90 1.56
C VAL A 37 -2.71 -1.95 2.31
N GLU A 38 -2.26 -2.36 3.48
CA GLU A 38 -1.25 -1.62 4.24
C GLU A 38 0.03 -1.42 3.40
N PRO A 39 0.56 -0.19 3.33
CA PRO A 39 1.77 0.08 2.57
C PRO A 39 2.94 -0.70 3.17
N CYS A 40 3.80 -1.25 2.31
CA CYS A 40 5.02 -1.87 2.80
C CYS A 40 5.96 -0.82 3.40
N ILE A 41 6.98 -1.25 4.15
CA ILE A 41 7.98 -0.38 4.80
C ILE A 41 8.52 0.71 3.86
N MET A 42 8.83 0.34 2.62
CA MET A 42 9.32 1.28 1.60
C MET A 42 8.29 2.36 1.26
N CYS A 43 7.03 1.98 1.06
CA CYS A 43 5.95 2.91 0.73
C CYS A 43 5.56 3.77 1.93
N ALA A 44 5.56 3.21 3.14
CA ALA A 44 5.32 3.95 4.37
C ALA A 44 6.39 5.03 4.59
N ALA A 45 7.67 4.72 4.35
CA ALA A 45 8.75 5.69 4.42
C ALA A 45 8.61 6.79 3.37
N ALA A 46 8.26 6.44 2.13
CA ALA A 46 8.04 7.42 1.06
C ALA A 46 6.87 8.37 1.35
N VAL A 47 5.75 7.83 1.86
CA VAL A 47 4.57 8.62 2.27
C VAL A 47 4.92 9.59 3.41
N ARG A 48 5.72 9.13 4.38
CA ARG A 48 6.16 9.94 5.53
C ARG A 48 7.08 11.10 5.10
N LEU A 49 8.03 10.84 4.22
CA LEU A 49 8.91 11.86 3.64
C LEU A 49 8.14 12.95 2.87
N MET A 50 6.99 12.59 2.30
CA MET A 50 6.15 13.50 1.52
C MET A 50 5.05 14.17 2.37
N SER A 51 4.99 13.90 3.69
CA SER A 51 3.98 14.43 4.62
C SER A 51 2.54 14.21 4.15
N ILE A 52 2.26 13.06 3.54
CA ILE A 52 0.93 12.71 3.02
C ILE A 52 0.09 12.08 4.14
N LEU A 53 -1.11 12.62 4.38
CA LEU A 53 -2.09 11.96 5.25
C LEU A 53 -2.55 10.66 4.58
N SER A 54 -2.54 9.53 5.29
CA SER A 54 -2.84 8.23 4.69
C SER A 54 -3.97 7.49 5.39
N CYS A 55 -5.01 7.13 4.64
CA CYS A 55 -6.14 6.33 5.11
C CYS A 55 -6.07 4.93 4.50
N LEU A 56 -6.06 3.90 5.35
CA LEU A 56 -5.94 2.50 4.99
C LEU A 56 -7.30 1.76 5.03
N PHE A 57 -7.52 0.92 4.03
CA PHE A 57 -8.58 -0.08 4.04
C PHE A 57 -8.04 -1.37 4.68
N ARG A 58 -7.87 -1.40 6.01
CA ARG A 58 -7.31 -2.60 6.67
C ARG A 58 -8.32 -3.73 6.85
N PHE A 59 -7.87 -4.94 6.55
CA PHE A 59 -8.35 -6.17 7.15
C PHE A 59 -7.61 -6.45 8.46
N GLY A 60 -8.33 -6.89 9.50
CA GLY A 60 -7.77 -7.16 10.83
C GLY A 60 -6.85 -8.38 10.88
N GLY A 61 -5.78 -8.27 11.67
CA GLY A 61 -4.92 -9.38 12.06
C GLY A 61 -3.48 -8.94 12.32
N CYS A 62 -3.17 -8.65 13.59
CA CYS A 62 -1.83 -8.43 14.15
C CYS A 62 -1.23 -7.00 14.02
N GLY A 63 -0.72 -6.50 15.15
CA GLY A 63 0.05 -5.25 15.22
C GLY A 63 1.24 -5.32 14.28
N SER A 64 1.38 -4.32 13.43
CA SER A 64 2.38 -4.29 12.38
C SER A 64 3.77 -4.13 12.99
N VAL A 65 4.71 -4.93 12.49
CA VAL A 65 6.04 -5.26 13.03
C VAL A 65 6.96 -4.06 13.34
N LEU A 66 6.64 -2.85 12.87
CA LEU A 66 7.34 -1.59 13.15
C LEU A 66 6.37 -0.42 12.95
N SER A 67 6.34 0.54 13.88
CA SER A 67 5.39 1.66 13.90
C SER A 67 5.95 2.88 13.16
N ILE A 68 6.28 2.72 11.88
CA ILE A 68 6.87 3.80 11.05
C ILE A 68 5.93 5.00 10.91
N SER A 69 4.62 4.85 11.16
CA SER A 69 3.68 5.98 11.19
C SER A 69 3.81 6.86 12.43
N SER A 70 4.34 6.32 13.53
CA SER A 70 4.21 6.89 14.88
C SER A 70 5.52 7.01 15.66
N ASP A 71 6.57 6.30 15.25
CA ASP A 71 7.88 6.36 15.91
C ASP A 71 8.58 7.68 15.58
N ASP A 72 9.17 8.31 16.60
CA ASP A 72 10.07 9.46 16.47
C ASP A 72 11.40 9.01 15.84
N MET A 73 11.36 8.82 14.53
CA MET A 73 12.51 8.44 13.72
C MET A 73 13.14 9.71 13.14
N VAL A 74 14.32 10.07 13.69
CA VAL A 74 15.14 11.18 13.20
C VAL A 74 15.35 11.02 11.68
N ASP A 75 15.11 12.10 10.92
CA ASP A 75 15.36 12.19 9.47
C ASP A 75 14.32 11.53 8.53
N THR A 76 13.14 11.13 9.01
CA THR A 76 12.10 10.47 8.17
C THR A 76 10.82 11.29 7.93
N GLY A 77 10.78 12.55 8.34
CA GLY A 77 9.61 13.43 8.22
C GLY A 77 8.60 13.27 9.36
N GLU A 78 7.55 14.10 9.33
CA GLU A 78 6.51 14.15 10.37
C GLU A 78 5.68 12.86 10.40
N PRO A 79 5.25 12.40 11.59
CA PRO A 79 4.28 11.32 11.73
C PRO A 79 3.01 11.59 10.93
N PHE A 80 2.41 10.54 10.36
CA PHE A 80 1.15 10.67 9.62
C PHE A 80 0.04 9.86 10.30
N GLU A 81 -1.18 10.39 10.27
CA GLU A 81 -2.34 9.66 10.75
C GLU A 81 -2.64 8.50 9.79
N CYS A 82 -2.77 7.30 10.35
CA CYS A 82 -3.09 6.06 9.65
C CYS A 82 -4.44 5.53 10.15
N VAL A 83 -5.51 5.85 9.43
CA VAL A 83 -6.87 5.39 9.78
C VAL A 83 -7.10 4.01 9.16
N SER A 84 -7.69 3.09 9.91
CA SER A 84 -7.93 1.71 9.45
C SER A 84 -9.41 1.35 9.37
N GLY A 85 -9.74 0.34 8.56
CA GLY A 85 -11.09 -0.25 8.50
C GLY A 85 -12.05 0.40 7.51
N TYR A 86 -11.66 1.46 6.80
CA TYR A 86 -12.48 2.05 5.74
C TYR A 86 -12.71 1.01 4.63
N ARG A 87 -13.97 0.80 4.20
CA ARG A 87 -14.47 -0.26 3.27
C ARG A 87 -13.68 -1.58 3.25
N ALA A 88 -13.26 -2.07 4.43
CA ALA A 88 -12.36 -3.22 4.55
C ALA A 88 -12.90 -4.48 3.85
N LYS A 89 -14.21 -4.74 3.96
CA LYS A 89 -14.89 -5.89 3.34
C LYS A 89 -14.65 -5.95 1.83
N GLU A 90 -14.80 -4.82 1.16
CA GLU A 90 -14.66 -4.71 -0.29
C GLU A 90 -13.21 -4.90 -0.71
N ALA A 91 -12.25 -4.33 0.03
CA ALA A 91 -10.83 -4.50 -0.22
C ALA A 91 -10.43 -5.98 -0.21
N VAL A 92 -10.98 -6.77 0.71
CA VAL A 92 -10.72 -8.22 0.71
C VAL A 92 -11.51 -9.00 -0.30
N GLU A 93 -12.72 -8.60 -0.64
CA GLU A 93 -13.42 -9.23 -1.76
C GLU A 93 -12.61 -9.10 -3.05
N MET A 94 -11.99 -7.94 -3.29
CA MET A 94 -11.06 -7.72 -4.40
C MET A 94 -9.82 -8.62 -4.30
N LEU A 95 -9.16 -8.69 -3.14
CA LEU A 95 -8.00 -9.59 -2.95
C LEU A 95 -8.37 -11.06 -3.13
N LYS A 96 -9.51 -11.50 -2.58
CA LYS A 96 -10.02 -12.86 -2.77
C LYS A 96 -10.36 -13.14 -4.22
N ALA A 97 -10.87 -12.15 -4.97
CA ALA A 97 -11.11 -12.30 -6.40
C ALA A 97 -9.80 -12.45 -7.17
N PHE A 98 -8.78 -11.64 -6.84
CA PHE A 98 -7.45 -11.73 -7.43
C PHE A 98 -6.79 -13.10 -7.21
N TYR A 99 -6.77 -13.62 -5.98
CA TYR A 99 -6.18 -14.94 -5.70
C TYR A 99 -7.02 -16.13 -6.18
N ARG A 100 -8.33 -15.94 -6.43
CA ARG A 100 -9.19 -16.97 -7.05
C ARG A 100 -8.91 -17.15 -8.53
N GLN A 101 -8.40 -16.11 -9.19
CA GLN A 101 -7.98 -16.23 -10.58
C GLN A 101 -6.71 -17.11 -10.64
N GLU A 102 -6.74 -18.15 -11.46
CA GLU A 102 -5.52 -18.91 -11.73
C GLU A 102 -4.50 -17.97 -12.36
N ASN A 103 -3.31 -17.88 -11.76
CA ASN A 103 -2.23 -17.09 -12.34
C ASN A 103 -1.79 -17.78 -13.64
N PRO A 104 -2.03 -17.19 -14.83
CA PRO A 104 -1.64 -17.82 -16.10
C PRO A 104 -0.11 -17.93 -16.25
N ASN A 105 0.64 -17.17 -15.45
CA ASN A 105 2.10 -17.24 -15.37
C ASN A 105 2.58 -18.18 -14.25
N ALA A 106 1.68 -18.83 -13.50
CA ALA A 106 2.09 -19.84 -12.54
C ALA A 106 2.73 -21.00 -13.30
N PRO A 107 3.98 -21.38 -12.99
CA PRO A 107 4.56 -22.57 -13.57
C PRO A 107 3.64 -23.76 -13.27
N LYS A 108 3.42 -24.65 -14.25
CA LYS A 108 2.60 -25.85 -14.09
C LYS A 108 3.00 -26.52 -12.79
N SER A 109 2.04 -26.65 -11.88
CA SER A 109 2.30 -27.11 -10.53
C SER A 109 2.94 -28.50 -10.60
N LYS A 110 4.13 -28.65 -10.01
CA LYS A 110 4.71 -29.98 -9.73
C LYS A 110 3.98 -30.57 -8.52
N VAL A 111 2.65 -30.68 -8.58
CA VAL A 111 1.95 -31.49 -7.59
C VAL A 111 2.36 -32.93 -7.86
N ARG A 112 3.23 -33.48 -7.01
CA ARG A 112 3.43 -34.92 -6.93
C ARG A 112 2.06 -35.52 -6.66
N LYS A 113 1.45 -36.18 -7.66
CA LYS A 113 0.35 -37.10 -7.41
C LYS A 113 0.82 -38.07 -6.34
N LYS A 114 0.16 -38.05 -5.19
CA LYS A 114 0.32 -39.10 -4.20
C LYS A 114 -0.32 -40.33 -4.84
N ASP A 115 0.48 -41.23 -5.40
CA ASP A 115 -0.01 -42.54 -5.83
C ASP A 115 -0.61 -43.21 -4.59
N HIS A 116 -1.93 -43.38 -4.59
CA HIS A 116 -2.59 -44.32 -3.70
C HIS A 116 -2.11 -45.70 -4.12
N ARG A 117 -1.08 -46.21 -3.42
CA ARG A 117 -0.81 -47.65 -3.41
C ARG A 117 -1.94 -48.31 -2.61
N ASN A 118 -2.78 -49.04 -3.34
CA ASN A 118 -3.59 -50.13 -2.79
C ASN A 118 -2.68 -51.24 -2.25
#